data_AF-A0A352HS45-F1
#
_entry.id   AF-A0A352HS45-F1
#
_cell.length_a   1.000
_cell.length_b   1.000
_cell.length_c   1.000
_cell.angle_alpha   90.00
_cell.angle_beta   90.00
_cell.angle_gamma   90.00
#
_symmetry.space_group_name_H-M   'P 1'
#
loop_
_entity.id
_entity.type
_entity.pdbx_description
1 polymer ?
#
loop_
_entity_poly.entity_id
_entity_poly.type
_entity_poly.pdbx_seq_one_letter_code
_entity_poly.pdbx_strand_id
1 'polypeptide(L)'
;MVNKVRVYGKAQNRTALGIVHAYMVMNPGATLADLRKAFPNDLCPDRGAPENFMTVQDAGSYNERMSLYFAKPEETLRTGDGQEVALSQIWSKTSFDRIVAHAAQYGIEIAQFDKTKIGEKGGFRLEYLNGYIPPTGKKKGIAWWIWLLAVIVIAAIAATVYFATK
;
A
#
# COMPACT_ATOMS: atom_id res chain seq x y z
N MET A 1 7.20 11.39 -21.31
CA MET A 1 8.01 10.67 -20.31
C MET A 1 8.10 9.21 -20.73
N VAL A 2 9.18 8.51 -20.37
CA VAL A 2 9.26 7.05 -20.54
C VAL A 2 8.49 6.40 -19.40
N ASN A 3 7.62 5.44 -19.71
CA ASN A 3 6.81 4.75 -18.70
C ASN A 3 7.68 3.82 -17.85
N LYS A 4 7.45 3.79 -16.54
CA LYS A 4 8.26 3.06 -15.56
C LYS A 4 7.53 1.84 -15.02
N VAL A 5 6.22 1.96 -14.82
CA VAL A 5 5.40 0.88 -14.26
C VAL A 5 4.13 0.76 -15.09
N ARG A 6 3.77 -0.47 -15.47
CA ARG A 6 2.47 -0.81 -16.03
C ARG A 6 1.60 -1.48 -14.97
N VAL A 7 0.39 -0.97 -14.80
CA VAL A 7 -0.62 -1.53 -13.90
C VAL A 7 -1.61 -2.35 -14.72
N TYR A 8 -1.86 -3.58 -14.28
CA TYR A 8 -2.98 -4.39 -14.77
C TYR A 8 -3.95 -4.57 -13.60
N GLY A 9 -5.23 -4.30 -13.81
CA GLY A 9 -6.24 -4.51 -12.78
C GLY A 9 -7.45 -5.28 -13.30
N LYS A 10 -8.11 -6.02 -12.41
CA LYS A 10 -9.31 -6.83 -12.71
C LYS A 10 -10.60 -6.01 -12.77
N ALA A 11 -10.62 -4.85 -12.12
CA ALA A 11 -11.76 -3.95 -12.03
C ALA A 11 -11.26 -2.50 -11.84
N GLN A 12 -12.14 -1.52 -12.02
CA GLN A 12 -11.78 -0.09 -11.93
C GLN A 12 -11.17 0.27 -10.57
N ASN A 13 -11.85 -0.08 -9.47
CA ASN A 13 -11.36 0.19 -8.11
C ASN A 13 -10.03 -0.54 -7.80
N ARG A 14 -9.85 -1.76 -8.30
CA ARG A 14 -8.59 -2.51 -8.18
C ARG A 14 -7.46 -1.90 -8.99
N THR A 15 -7.78 -1.33 -10.14
CA THR A 15 -6.81 -0.62 -10.97
C THR A 15 -6.40 0.70 -10.32
N ALA A 16 -7.34 1.43 -9.73
CA ALA A 16 -7.05 2.62 -8.93
C ALA A 16 -6.13 2.28 -7.74
N LEU A 17 -6.42 1.19 -7.02
CA LEU A 17 -5.53 0.68 -5.98
C LEU A 17 -4.13 0.36 -6.53
N GLY A 18 -4.05 -0.34 -7.66
CA GLY A 18 -2.78 -0.66 -8.32
C GLY A 18 -1.97 0.57 -8.74
N ILE A 19 -2.64 1.64 -9.22
CA ILE A 19 -1.99 2.92 -9.53
C ILE A 19 -1.32 3.51 -8.28
N VAL A 20 -2.02 3.52 -7.15
CA VAL A 20 -1.45 4.07 -5.92
C VAL A 20 -0.32 3.19 -5.39
N HIS A 21 -0.44 1.85 -5.48
CA HIS A 21 0.67 0.96 -5.14
C HIS A 21 1.89 1.19 -6.04
N ALA A 22 1.71 1.41 -7.34
CA ALA A 22 2.80 1.77 -8.23
C ALA A 22 3.48 3.07 -7.78
N TYR A 23 2.70 4.08 -7.42
CA TYR A 23 3.23 5.32 -6.85
C TYR A 23 4.03 5.07 -5.55
N MET A 24 3.52 4.24 -4.64
CA MET A 24 4.21 3.91 -3.38
C MET A 24 5.53 3.16 -3.61
N VAL A 25 5.56 2.25 -4.58
CA VAL A 25 6.79 1.56 -5.00
C VAL A 25 7.83 2.55 -5.52
N MET A 26 7.39 3.60 -6.22
CA MET A 26 8.26 4.67 -6.70
C MET A 26 8.69 5.64 -5.60
N ASN A 27 7.90 5.75 -4.54
CA ASN A 27 8.08 6.71 -3.44
C ASN A 27 8.01 5.99 -2.08
N PRO A 28 8.98 5.13 -1.74
CA PRO A 28 8.90 4.27 -0.55
C PRO A 28 8.91 5.03 0.78
N GLY A 29 9.25 6.32 0.77
CA GLY A 29 9.19 7.20 1.93
C GLY A 29 7.87 7.98 2.08
N ALA A 30 6.92 7.83 1.15
CA ALA A 30 5.70 8.62 1.14
C ALA A 30 4.84 8.37 2.39
N THR A 31 4.32 9.46 2.94
CA THR A 31 3.38 9.49 4.08
C THR A 31 1.93 9.58 3.60
N LEU A 32 0.97 9.49 4.51
CA LEU A 32 -0.45 9.77 4.20
C LEU A 32 -0.65 11.19 3.65
N ALA A 33 0.09 12.18 4.15
CA ALA A 33 0.01 13.55 3.65
C ALA A 33 0.52 13.63 2.21
N ASP A 34 1.59 12.91 1.87
CA ASP A 34 2.11 12.84 0.51
C ASP A 34 1.12 12.15 -0.44
N LEU A 35 0.45 11.09 0.03
CA LEU A 35 -0.61 10.41 -0.72
C LEU A 35 -1.77 11.35 -1.03
N ARG A 36 -2.28 12.09 -0.03
CA ARG A 36 -3.37 13.08 -0.23
C ARG A 36 -2.94 14.25 -1.12
N LYS A 37 -1.67 14.62 -1.11
CA LYS A 37 -1.12 15.64 -2.01
C LYS A 37 -0.97 15.12 -3.44
N ALA A 38 -0.48 13.89 -3.60
CA ALA A 38 -0.27 13.27 -4.90
C ALA A 38 -1.58 12.87 -5.56
N PHE A 39 -2.57 12.44 -4.78
CA PHE A 39 -3.89 12.01 -5.24
C PHE A 39 -4.98 12.73 -4.45
N PRO A 40 -5.22 14.03 -4.75
CA PRO A 40 -6.21 14.82 -4.03
C PRO A 40 -7.65 14.30 -4.19
N ASN A 41 -8.54 14.68 -3.27
CA ASN A 41 -9.92 14.20 -3.22
C ASN A 41 -10.74 14.58 -4.47
N ASP A 42 -10.37 15.64 -5.17
CA ASP A 42 -11.00 16.08 -6.42
C ASP A 42 -10.80 15.09 -7.60
N LEU A 43 -9.79 14.22 -7.52
CA LEU A 43 -9.66 13.08 -8.45
C LEU A 43 -10.84 12.12 -8.33
N CYS A 44 -11.42 12.00 -7.13
CA CYS A 44 -12.56 11.13 -6.86
C CYS A 44 -13.52 11.76 -5.83
N PRO A 45 -14.35 12.73 -6.24
CA PRO A 45 -15.33 13.38 -5.37
C PRO A 45 -16.62 12.53 -5.26
N ASP A 46 -16.50 11.21 -5.41
CA ASP A 46 -17.65 10.31 -5.46
C ASP A 46 -18.28 10.18 -4.06
N ARG A 47 -19.63 10.12 -4.03
CA ARG A 47 -20.37 10.06 -2.77
C ARG A 47 -20.13 8.74 -2.06
N GLY A 48 -20.02 8.81 -0.74
CA GLY A 48 -19.88 7.63 0.14
C GLY A 48 -18.50 7.51 0.78
N ALA A 49 -17.48 8.16 0.22
CA ALA A 49 -16.15 8.25 0.81
C ALA A 49 -15.77 9.73 1.00
N PRO A 50 -15.74 10.26 2.24
CA PRO A 50 -15.39 11.68 2.47
C PRO A 50 -13.95 12.01 2.07
N GLU A 51 -13.05 11.03 2.12
CA GLU A 51 -11.66 11.17 1.69
C GLU A 51 -11.21 9.95 0.89
N ASN A 52 -10.30 10.15 -0.07
CA ASN A 52 -9.75 9.04 -0.84
C ASN A 52 -8.83 8.15 0.01
N PHE A 53 -8.13 8.75 0.98
CA PHE A 53 -7.16 8.08 1.84
C PHE A 53 -7.41 8.40 3.31
N MET A 54 -7.42 7.36 4.13
CA MET A 54 -7.48 7.47 5.59
C MET A 54 -6.73 6.32 6.25
N THR A 55 -6.55 6.37 7.56
CA THR A 55 -5.95 5.23 8.29
C THR A 55 -6.88 4.02 8.23
N VAL A 56 -6.32 2.81 8.29
CA VAL A 56 -7.12 1.57 8.37
C VAL A 56 -8.04 1.57 9.59
N GLN A 57 -7.60 2.19 10.70
CA GLN A 57 -8.41 2.34 11.91
C GLN A 57 -9.67 3.17 11.62
N ASP A 58 -9.54 4.33 10.99
CA ASP A 58 -10.68 5.19 10.66
C ASP A 58 -11.60 4.52 9.63
N ALA A 59 -11.02 3.83 8.65
CA ALA A 59 -11.74 3.08 7.62
C ALA A 59 -12.61 1.95 8.19
N GLY A 60 -12.24 1.39 9.34
CA GLY A 60 -13.00 0.34 10.02
C GLY A 60 -14.47 0.74 10.24
N SER A 61 -14.70 1.96 10.75
CA SER A 61 -16.04 2.47 11.03
C SER A 61 -16.94 2.57 9.79
N TYR A 62 -16.37 2.92 8.63
CA TYR A 62 -17.08 2.97 7.35
C TYR A 62 -17.38 1.55 6.84
N ASN A 63 -16.40 0.66 6.98
CA ASN A 63 -16.48 -0.73 6.53
C ASN A 63 -17.45 -1.61 7.32
N GLU A 64 -17.77 -1.26 8.57
CA GLU A 64 -18.81 -1.93 9.37
C GLU A 64 -20.19 -1.85 8.71
N ARG A 65 -20.51 -0.72 8.09
CA ARG A 65 -21.82 -0.50 7.44
C ARG A 65 -21.80 -0.94 5.98
N MET A 66 -20.71 -0.65 5.28
CA MET A 66 -20.55 -0.95 3.86
C MET A 66 -19.08 -0.99 3.51
N SER A 67 -18.63 -1.94 2.69
CA SER A 67 -17.22 -2.05 2.30
C SER A 67 -16.79 -0.90 1.38
N LEU A 68 -16.47 0.25 1.98
CA LEU A 68 -16.17 1.51 1.32
C LEU A 68 -14.66 1.73 1.11
N TYR A 69 -13.82 1.07 1.89
CA TYR A 69 -12.36 1.23 1.85
C TYR A 69 -11.64 -0.11 1.78
N PHE A 70 -10.53 -0.16 1.05
CA PHE A 70 -9.60 -1.30 1.03
C PHE A 70 -8.82 -1.37 2.34
N ALA A 71 -9.27 -2.23 3.26
CA ALA A 71 -8.71 -2.32 4.63
C ALA A 71 -8.14 -3.71 4.96
N LYS A 72 -8.10 -4.64 4.00
CA LYS A 72 -7.48 -5.96 4.22
C LYS A 72 -5.97 -5.86 4.13
N PRO A 73 -5.20 -6.68 4.88
CA PRO A 73 -3.73 -6.59 4.91
C PRO A 73 -3.03 -6.64 3.55
N GLU A 74 -3.62 -7.31 2.55
CA GLU A 74 -3.10 -7.40 1.19
C GLU A 74 -3.50 -6.24 0.26
N GLU A 75 -4.36 -5.34 0.73
CA GLU A 75 -4.95 -4.23 -0.01
C GLU A 75 -4.60 -2.86 0.60
N THR A 76 -3.90 -2.83 1.74
CA THR A 76 -3.49 -1.60 2.42
C THR A 76 -2.18 -1.04 1.87
N LEU A 77 -2.04 0.27 2.02
CA LEU A 77 -0.86 1.03 1.66
C LEU A 77 -0.04 1.27 2.92
N ARG A 78 1.09 0.57 3.04
CA ARG A 78 2.04 0.82 4.13
C ARG A 78 2.94 1.99 3.78
N THR A 79 2.82 3.09 4.52
CA THR A 79 3.58 4.32 4.31
C THR A 79 5.00 4.24 4.85
N GLY A 80 5.87 5.17 4.45
CA GLY A 80 7.28 5.20 4.84
C GLY A 80 7.52 5.41 6.35
N ASP A 81 6.57 6.06 7.03
CA ASP A 81 6.53 6.22 8.48
C ASP A 81 5.89 5.03 9.21
N GLY A 82 5.36 4.05 8.47
CA GLY A 82 4.85 2.79 8.99
C GLY A 82 3.36 2.77 9.33
N GLN A 83 2.58 3.76 8.87
CA GLN A 83 1.13 3.75 8.98
C GLN A 83 0.53 2.81 7.92
N GLU A 84 -0.60 2.19 8.27
CA GLU A 84 -1.43 1.44 7.33
C GLU A 84 -2.56 2.34 6.86
N VAL A 85 -2.57 2.63 5.57
CA VAL A 85 -3.53 3.53 4.92
C VAL A 85 -4.47 2.73 4.03
N ALA A 86 -5.75 3.06 4.10
CA ALA A 86 -6.80 2.51 3.25
C ALA A 86 -7.15 3.49 2.13
N LEU A 87 -7.46 2.94 0.95
CA LEU A 87 -7.96 3.69 -0.21
C LEU A 87 -9.47 3.44 -0.39
N SER A 88 -10.23 4.47 -0.77
CA SER A 88 -11.63 4.32 -1.15
C SER A 88 -11.82 3.28 -2.26
N GLN A 89 -12.84 2.44 -2.14
CA GLN A 89 -13.25 1.47 -3.17
C GLN A 89 -14.21 2.09 -4.20
N ILE A 90 -14.74 3.27 -3.92
CA ILE A 90 -15.70 3.94 -4.80
C ILE A 90 -14.93 4.71 -5.87
N TRP A 91 -15.09 4.27 -7.11
CA TRP A 91 -14.51 4.89 -8.29
C TRP A 91 -15.52 4.87 -9.41
N SER A 92 -16.25 5.97 -9.61
CA SER A 92 -17.07 6.15 -10.80
C SER A 92 -16.18 6.14 -12.05
N LYS A 93 -16.77 5.91 -13.23
CA LYS A 93 -16.01 5.93 -14.48
C LYS A 93 -15.26 7.25 -14.67
N THR A 94 -15.90 8.37 -14.37
CA THR A 94 -15.29 9.70 -14.51
C THR A 94 -14.09 9.87 -13.57
N SER A 95 -14.23 9.50 -12.29
CA SER A 95 -13.14 9.56 -11.32
C SER A 95 -12.00 8.61 -11.69
N PHE A 96 -12.35 7.42 -12.21
CA PHE A 96 -11.38 6.46 -12.70
C PHE A 96 -10.57 7.01 -13.89
N ASP A 97 -11.24 7.58 -14.89
CA ASP A 97 -10.57 8.17 -16.05
C ASP A 97 -9.62 9.32 -15.62
N ARG A 98 -10.00 10.10 -14.59
CA ARG A 98 -9.13 11.14 -14.01
C ARG A 98 -7.88 10.56 -13.37
N ILE A 99 -7.99 9.55 -12.50
CA ILE A 99 -6.80 8.99 -11.85
C ILE A 99 -5.88 8.30 -12.87
N VAL A 100 -6.43 7.68 -13.93
CA VAL A 100 -5.63 7.11 -15.02
C VAL A 100 -4.82 8.20 -15.74
N ALA A 101 -5.48 9.30 -16.13
CA ALA A 101 -4.80 10.43 -16.76
C ALA A 101 -3.76 11.07 -15.82
N HIS A 102 -4.10 11.22 -14.54
CA HIS A 102 -3.21 11.75 -13.52
C HIS A 102 -1.99 10.86 -13.30
N ALA A 103 -2.14 9.53 -13.30
CA ALA A 103 -1.07 8.58 -13.10
C ALA A 103 0.05 8.67 -14.16
N ALA A 104 -0.29 9.07 -15.38
CA ALA A 104 0.66 9.22 -16.49
C ALA A 104 1.79 10.22 -16.16
N GLN A 105 1.52 11.24 -15.34
CA GLN A 105 2.54 12.21 -14.93
C GLN A 105 3.67 11.59 -14.09
N TYR A 106 3.39 10.46 -13.44
CA TYR A 106 4.37 9.69 -12.67
C TYR A 106 5.04 8.62 -13.54
N GLY A 107 4.72 8.53 -14.84
CA GLY A 107 5.20 7.44 -15.71
C GLY A 107 4.55 6.09 -15.38
N ILE A 108 3.34 6.11 -14.81
CA ILE A 108 2.53 4.91 -14.58
C ILE A 108 1.54 4.80 -15.76
N GLU A 109 1.59 3.68 -16.46
CA GLU A 109 0.61 3.38 -17.52
C GLU A 109 -0.31 2.22 -17.13
N ILE A 110 -1.49 2.21 -17.71
CA ILE A 110 -2.54 1.24 -17.39
C ILE A 110 -2.71 0.33 -18.60
N ALA A 111 -2.58 -0.96 -18.38
CA ALA A 111 -2.84 -1.95 -19.42
C ALA A 111 -4.34 -1.99 -19.76
N GLN A 112 -4.67 -2.33 -21.01
CA GLN A 112 -6.04 -2.71 -21.34
C GLN A 112 -6.47 -3.88 -20.46
N PHE A 113 -7.72 -3.86 -20.01
CA PHE A 113 -8.31 -4.91 -19.16
C PHE A 113 -8.22 -6.26 -19.88
N ASP A 114 -7.20 -7.04 -19.55
CA ASP A 114 -7.04 -8.39 -20.06
C ASP A 114 -7.32 -9.38 -18.95
N LYS A 115 -8.07 -10.45 -19.26
CA LYS A 115 -8.48 -11.47 -18.28
C LYS A 115 -7.21 -12.09 -17.69
N THR A 116 -6.97 -11.88 -16.39
CA THR A 116 -5.67 -12.16 -15.81
C THR A 116 -5.42 -13.64 -15.47
N LYS A 117 -4.13 -13.99 -15.38
CA LYS A 117 -3.60 -15.31 -14.98
C LYS A 117 -3.79 -15.59 -13.48
N ILE A 118 -3.79 -16.87 -13.12
CA ILE A 118 -3.96 -17.38 -11.74
C ILE A 118 -2.78 -16.93 -10.85
N GLY A 119 -3.06 -16.34 -9.67
CA GLY A 119 -2.06 -15.96 -8.66
C GLY A 119 -2.08 -14.50 -8.17
N GLU A 120 -2.94 -13.64 -8.72
CA GLU A 120 -3.00 -12.21 -8.36
C GLU A 120 -3.69 -11.96 -6.99
N LYS A 121 -2.90 -11.54 -5.99
CA LYS A 121 -3.41 -10.99 -4.73
C LYS A 121 -3.90 -9.55 -4.94
N GLY A 122 -5.02 -9.16 -4.31
CA GLY A 122 -5.52 -7.77 -4.36
C GLY A 122 -6.15 -7.31 -5.69
N GLY A 123 -6.19 -8.16 -6.72
CA GLY A 123 -6.89 -7.89 -7.98
C GLY A 123 -6.19 -6.95 -8.96
N PHE A 124 -4.89 -6.68 -8.74
CA PHE A 124 -4.02 -5.98 -9.69
C PHE A 124 -2.61 -6.59 -9.69
N ARG A 125 -1.81 -6.26 -10.71
CA ARG A 125 -0.37 -6.56 -10.76
C ARG A 125 0.41 -5.38 -11.34
N LEU A 126 1.67 -5.27 -10.95
CA LEU A 126 2.61 -4.27 -11.43
C LEU A 126 3.67 -4.95 -12.29
N GLU A 127 3.96 -4.36 -13.45
CA GLU A 127 5.08 -4.73 -14.31
C GLU A 127 6.03 -3.54 -14.42
N TYR A 128 7.31 -3.77 -14.16
CA TYR A 128 8.33 -2.74 -14.31
C TYR A 128 8.85 -2.70 -15.74
N LEU A 129 8.85 -1.52 -16.33
CA LEU A 129 9.17 -1.30 -17.74
C LEU A 129 10.52 -0.62 -17.88
N ASN A 130 11.11 -0.74 -19.08
CA ASN A 130 12.25 0.08 -19.49
C ASN A 130 13.44 0.02 -18.51
N GLY A 131 13.68 -1.15 -17.91
CA GLY A 131 14.74 -1.36 -16.94
C GLY A 131 14.54 -0.65 -15.59
N TYR A 132 13.32 -0.19 -15.29
CA TYR A 132 13.01 0.44 -14.01
C TYR A 132 13.23 -0.54 -12.85
N ILE A 133 14.08 -0.13 -11.91
CA ILE A 133 14.32 -0.86 -10.66
C ILE A 133 13.76 0.01 -9.54
N PRO A 134 12.79 -0.50 -8.74
CA PRO A 134 12.22 0.29 -7.67
C PRO A 134 13.26 0.61 -6.60
N PRO A 135 13.26 1.83 -6.03
CA PRO A 135 14.13 2.17 -4.93
C PRO A 135 13.86 1.24 -3.74
N THR A 136 14.91 0.70 -3.14
CA THR A 136 14.77 -0.10 -1.92
C THR A 136 14.37 0.83 -0.78
N GLY A 137 13.13 0.71 -0.30
CA GLY A 137 12.72 1.39 0.92
C GLY A 137 13.64 1.01 2.08
N LYS A 138 13.98 1.97 2.94
CA LYS A 138 14.71 1.68 4.18
C LYS A 138 13.83 0.78 5.05
N LYS A 139 14.05 -0.54 5.01
CA LYS A 139 13.46 -1.44 6.00
C LYS A 139 14.00 -0.98 7.36
N LYS A 140 13.13 -0.53 8.27
CA LYS A 140 13.51 -0.31 9.67
C LYS A 140 14.02 -1.67 10.19
N GLY A 141 15.34 -1.80 10.29
CA GLY A 141 15.95 -2.95 10.93
C GLY A 141 15.48 -3.04 12.38
N ILE A 142 15.37 -4.26 12.91
CA ILE A 142 15.15 -4.47 14.34
C ILE A 142 16.25 -3.71 15.08
N ALA A 143 15.86 -2.81 15.98
CA ALA A 143 16.81 -1.99 16.71
C ALA A 143 17.72 -2.90 17.56
N TRP A 144 19.02 -2.66 17.53
CA TRP A 144 20.05 -3.45 18.20
C TRP A 144 19.73 -3.80 19.67
N TRP A 145 19.06 -2.90 20.40
CA TRP A 145 18.68 -3.11 21.79
C TRP A 145 17.68 -4.26 22.00
N ILE A 146 16.89 -4.61 20.98
CA ILE A 146 15.99 -5.77 21.02
C ILE A 146 16.81 -7.07 21.04
N TRP A 147 17.92 -7.13 20.31
CA TRP A 147 18.85 -8.26 20.38
C TRP A 147 19.55 -8.35 21.74
N LEU A 148 19.92 -7.20 22.32
CA LEU A 148 20.49 -7.15 23.66
C LEU A 148 19.51 -7.68 24.72
N LEU A 149 18.23 -7.30 24.65
CA LEU A 149 17.20 -7.83 25.53
C LEU A 149 17.01 -9.35 25.35
N ALA A 150 17.01 -9.85 24.11
CA ALA A 150 16.90 -11.28 23.85
C ALA A 150 18.05 -12.07 24.50
N VAL A 151 19.29 -11.57 24.41
CA VAL A 151 20.46 -12.19 25.06
C VAL A 151 20.32 -12.20 26.58
N ILE A 152 19.84 -11.11 27.19
CA ILE A 152 19.62 -11.04 28.65
C ILE A 152 18.57 -12.07 29.10
N VAL A 153 17.46 -12.20 28.37
CA VAL A 153 16.41 -13.18 28.67
C VAL A 153 16.96 -14.61 28.58
N ILE A 154 17.72 -14.92 27.52
CA ILE A 154 18.34 -16.26 27.35
C ILE A 154 19.32 -16.54 28.50
N ALA A 155 20.14 -15.56 28.91
CA ALA A 155 21.08 -15.71 30.01
C ALA A 155 20.37 -15.92 31.36
N ALA A 156 19.27 -15.21 31.60
CA ALA A 156 18.45 -15.39 32.81
C ALA A 156 17.83 -16.79 32.87
N ILE A 157 17.30 -17.29 31.75
CA ILE A 157 16.75 -18.65 31.66
C ILE A 157 17.84 -19.70 31.87
N ALA A 158 19.02 -19.51 31.27
CA ALA A 158 20.14 -20.43 31.45
C ALA A 158 20.61 -20.46 32.92
N ALA A 159 20.64 -19.32 33.59
CA ALA A 159 21.00 -19.22 35.01
C ALA A 159 19.97 -19.93 35.90
N THR A 160 18.67 -19.71 35.69
CA THR A 160 17.62 -20.37 36.49
C THR A 160 17.64 -21.87 36.31
N VAL A 161 17.82 -22.38 35.09
CA VAL A 161 17.98 -23.81 34.83
C VAL A 161 19.22 -24.37 35.52
N TYR A 162 20.37 -23.70 35.38
CA TYR A 162 21.61 -24.13 36.01
C TYR A 162 21.49 -24.24 37.54
N PHE A 163 20.91 -23.23 38.20
CA PHE A 163 20.69 -23.24 39.65
C PHE A 163 19.61 -24.24 40.11
N ALA A 164 18.63 -24.58 39.26
CA ALA A 164 17.62 -25.58 39.58
C ALA A 164 18.13 -27.03 39.43
N THR A 165 19.18 -27.25 38.63
CA THR A 165 19.79 -28.58 38.39
C THR A 165 21.04 -28.86 39.24
N LYS A 166 21.44 -27.93 40.10
CA LYS A 166 22.60 -28.04 41.00
C LYS A 166 22.15 -28.31 42.43
#